data_AF-A0A849FUT5-F1
#
_entry.id   AF-A0A849FUT5-F1
#
_cell.length_a   1.000
_cell.length_b   1.000
_cell.length_c   1.000
_cell.angle_alpha   90.00
_cell.angle_beta   90.00
_cell.angle_gamma   90.00
#
_symmetry.space_group_name_H-M   'P 1'
#
loop_
_entity.id
_entity.type
_entity.pdbx_description
1 polymer ?
#
loop_
_entity_poly.entity_id
_entity_poly.type
_entity_poly.pdbx_seq_one_letter_code
_entity_poly.pdbx_strand_id
1 'polypeptide(L)'
;NGERYFIHLRTGATLLPWQYYQAPFESSTDWQTVEIPFDAFKPSGRLLPGRIKPDGVQSIGLVAYGRDHEADLWVSALGTY
;
A
#
# COMPACT_ATOMS: atom_id res chain seq x y z
N ASN A 1 -12.77 5.30 8.87
CA ASN A 1 -13.10 5.07 10.30
C ASN A 1 -11.97 5.40 11.30
N GLY A 2 -10.92 6.16 10.92
CA GLY A 2 -9.85 6.53 11.86
C GLY A 2 -8.83 5.42 12.15
N GLU A 3 -8.98 4.27 11.49
CA GLU A 3 -8.09 3.13 11.66
C GLU A 3 -6.87 3.19 10.74
N ARG A 4 -5.83 2.44 11.10
CA ARG A 4 -4.64 2.20 10.27
C ARG A 4 -4.94 1.17 9.18
N TYR A 5 -4.62 1.52 7.95
CA TYR A 5 -4.68 0.62 6.80
C TYR A 5 -3.35 0.59 6.07
N PHE A 6 -3.27 -0.24 5.04
CA PHE A 6 -2.05 -0.42 4.27
C PHE A 6 -2.32 -0.28 2.78
N ILE A 7 -1.34 0.27 2.08
CA ILE A 7 -1.25 0.15 0.63
C ILE A 7 -0.30 -0.98 0.29
N HIS A 8 -0.77 -1.92 -0.51
CA HIS A 8 0.02 -2.98 -1.11
C HIS A 8 0.38 -2.61 -2.54
N LEU A 9 1.67 -2.58 -2.86
CA LEU A 9 2.16 -2.46 -4.22
C LEU A 9 2.68 -3.79 -4.72
N ARG A 10 2.42 -4.05 -6.00
CA ARG A 10 3.07 -5.11 -6.76
C ARG A 10 3.87 -4.52 -7.90
N THR A 11 4.96 -5.19 -8.24
CA THR A 11 5.87 -4.84 -9.32
C THR A 11 6.20 -6.10 -10.13
N GLY A 12 6.93 -5.95 -11.24
CA GLY A 12 7.44 -7.11 -11.97
C GLY A 12 8.32 -8.07 -11.14
N ALA A 13 8.86 -7.61 -10.01
CA ALA A 13 9.62 -8.46 -9.08
C ALA A 13 8.73 -9.29 -8.13
N THR A 14 7.44 -8.98 -8.02
CA THR A 14 6.48 -9.73 -7.17
C THR A 14 5.91 -10.94 -7.91
N LEU A 15 6.74 -11.97 -8.10
CA LEU A 15 6.39 -13.16 -8.89
C LEU A 15 5.47 -14.13 -8.13
N LEU A 16 5.60 -14.21 -6.80
CA LEU A 16 4.85 -15.13 -5.96
C LEU A 16 3.55 -14.47 -5.45
N PRO A 17 2.45 -15.22 -5.28
CA PRO A 17 1.16 -14.63 -4.95
C PRO A 17 1.10 -13.94 -3.57
N TRP A 18 2.01 -14.28 -2.65
CA TRP A 18 2.12 -13.65 -1.33
C TRP A 18 3.10 -12.45 -1.29
N GLN A 19 3.72 -12.09 -2.41
CA GLN A 19 4.67 -10.98 -2.48
C GLN A 19 3.96 -9.65 -2.71
N TYR A 20 4.28 -8.69 -1.85
CA TYR A 20 3.83 -7.31 -1.94
C TYR A 20 4.86 -6.40 -1.28
N TYR A 21 4.79 -5.13 -1.60
CA TYR A 21 5.40 -4.08 -0.79
C TYR A 21 4.29 -3.37 -0.03
N GLN A 22 4.50 -3.07 1.25
CA GLN A 22 3.48 -2.42 2.07
C GLN A 22 3.94 -1.09 2.64
N ALA A 23 3.03 -0.13 2.71
CA ALA A 23 3.19 1.10 3.48
C ALA A 23 1.92 1.35 4.31
N PRO A 24 2.04 1.65 5.61
CA PRO A 24 0.89 2.01 6.44
C PRO A 24 0.46 3.45 6.20
N PHE A 25 -0.82 3.72 6.41
CA PHE A 25 -1.34 5.07 6.55
C PHE A 25 -2.52 5.10 7.54
N GLU A 26 -2.77 6.26 8.13
CA GLU A 26 -3.90 6.48 9.03
C GLU A 26 -5.09 7.01 8.22
N SER A 27 -6.26 6.38 8.37
CA SER A 27 -7.49 6.92 7.80
C SER A 27 -8.09 8.00 8.71
N SER A 28 -9.06 8.75 8.17
CA SER A 28 -9.83 9.74 8.92
C SER A 28 -11.32 9.46 8.72
N THR A 29 -12.16 10.13 9.50
CA THR A 29 -13.60 10.26 9.23
C THR A 29 -13.85 11.27 8.11
N ASP A 30 -12.93 12.21 7.90
CA ASP A 30 -13.02 13.24 6.86
C ASP A 30 -12.21 12.86 5.62
N TRP A 31 -12.61 13.40 4.46
CA TRP A 31 -11.84 13.28 3.23
C TRP A 31 -10.48 13.97 3.36
N GLN A 32 -9.43 13.26 2.98
CA GLN A 32 -8.07 13.77 2.99
C GLN A 32 -7.25 13.19 1.84
N THR A 33 -6.22 13.94 1.45
CA THR A 33 -5.18 13.43 0.56
C THR A 33 -4.09 12.80 1.41
N VAL A 34 -3.74 11.56 1.10
CA VAL A 34 -2.64 10.84 1.78
C VAL A 34 -1.51 10.66 0.77
N GLU A 35 -0.36 11.26 1.06
CA GLU A 35 0.85 11.12 0.24
C GLU A 35 1.78 10.09 0.87
N ILE A 36 2.11 9.05 0.10
CA ILE A 36 2.99 7.98 0.55
C ILE A 36 4.20 7.91 -0.38
N PRO A 37 5.40 8.30 0.08
CA PRO A 37 6.60 8.21 -0.75
C PRO A 37 6.98 6.75 -1.01
N PHE A 38 7.52 6.44 -2.19
CA PHE A 38 7.91 5.07 -2.56
C PHE A 38 8.93 4.44 -1.59
N ASP A 39 9.77 5.24 -0.94
CA ASP A 39 10.75 4.77 0.05
C ASP A 39 10.13 4.35 1.40
N ALA A 40 8.86 4.70 1.66
CA ALA A 40 8.12 4.23 2.83
C ALA A 40 7.74 2.75 2.71
N PHE A 41 7.68 2.21 1.49
CA PHE A 41 7.26 0.84 1.26
C PHE A 41 8.31 -0.18 1.68
N LYS A 42 7.86 -1.21 2.41
CA LYS A 42 8.70 -2.33 2.85
C LYS A 42 8.32 -3.61 2.14
N PRO A 43 9.28 -4.41 1.65
CA PRO A 43 8.98 -5.69 1.03
C PRO A 43 8.41 -6.68 2.05
N SER A 44 7.46 -7.52 1.65
CA SER A 44 6.89 -8.56 2.50
C SER A 44 7.86 -9.71 2.80
N GLY A 45 8.99 -9.80 2.08
CA GLY A 45 10.00 -10.83 2.30
C GLY A 45 11.36 -10.50 1.70
N ARG A 46 12.40 -11.20 2.18
CA ARG A 46 13.82 -10.94 1.84
C ARG A 46 14.20 -11.15 0.38
N LEU A 47 13.36 -11.85 -0.39
CA LEU A 47 13.59 -12.13 -1.82
C LEU A 47 13.21 -10.95 -2.72
N LEU A 48 12.47 -9.97 -2.22
CA LEU A 48 12.13 -8.77 -2.97
C LEU A 48 13.25 -7.72 -2.86
N PRO A 49 13.50 -6.95 -3.93
CA PRO A 49 14.35 -5.76 -3.86
C PRO A 49 13.97 -4.84 -2.69
N GLY A 50 14.96 -4.20 -2.06
CA GLY A 50 14.70 -3.28 -0.94
C GLY A 50 14.12 -1.92 -1.35
N ARG A 51 14.17 -1.58 -2.64
CA ARG A 51 13.63 -0.32 -3.19
C ARG A 51 12.71 -0.62 -4.37
N ILE A 52 11.61 0.13 -4.44
CA ILE A 52 10.67 0.10 -5.56
C ILE A 52 11.16 1.06 -6.64
N LYS A 53 11.09 0.63 -7.90
CA LYS A 53 11.18 1.54 -9.03
C LYS A 53 9.75 2.01 -9.38
N PRO A 54 9.43 3.32 -9.31
CA PRO A 54 8.06 3.81 -9.50
C PRO A 54 7.41 3.41 -10.83
N ASP A 55 8.20 3.42 -11.91
CA ASP A 55 7.81 3.00 -13.26
C ASP A 55 7.49 1.50 -13.38
N GLY A 56 7.93 0.70 -12.40
CA GLY A 56 7.70 -0.75 -12.35
C GLY A 56 6.48 -1.19 -11.55
N VAL A 57 5.66 -0.26 -11.03
CA VAL A 57 4.45 -0.58 -10.27
C VAL A 57 3.35 -1.06 -11.22
N GLN A 58 2.78 -2.23 -10.92
CA GLN A 58 1.78 -2.89 -11.75
C GLN A 58 0.39 -2.90 -11.13
N SER A 59 0.29 -2.93 -9.80
CA SER A 59 -1.00 -2.86 -9.11
C SER A 59 -0.86 -2.21 -7.75
N ILE A 60 -1.94 -1.54 -7.34
CA ILE A 60 -2.11 -0.92 -6.03
C ILE A 60 -3.32 -1.57 -5.36
N GLY A 61 -3.15 -2.04 -4.13
CA GLY A 61 -4.22 -2.60 -3.31
C GLY A 61 -4.37 -1.79 -2.03
N LEU A 62 -5.59 -1.38 -1.72
CA LEU A 62 -5.95 -0.84 -0.42
C LEU A 62 -6.42 -1.98 0.46
N VAL A 63 -5.77 -2.22 1.61
CA VAL A 63 -6.03 -3.41 2.42
C VAL A 63 -6.17 -3.12 3.90
N ALA A 64 -7.12 -3.82 4.52
CA ALA A 64 -7.18 -4.06 5.95
C ALA A 64 -6.25 -5.25 6.27
N TYR A 65 -5.18 -5.03 7.04
CA TYR A 65 -4.12 -6.02 7.21
C TYR A 65 -3.57 -6.04 8.63
N GLY A 66 -3.26 -7.24 9.13
CA GLY A 66 -2.52 -7.45 10.38
C GLY A 66 -3.36 -7.51 11.66
N ARG A 67 -4.68 -7.35 11.58
CA ARG A 67 -5.63 -7.49 12.70
C ARG A 67 -7.05 -7.75 12.20
N ASP A 68 -7.97 -8.02 13.13
CA ASP A 68 -9.40 -8.03 12.84
C ASP A 68 -9.86 -6.59 12.52
N HIS A 69 -10.61 -6.44 11.43
CA HIS A 69 -10.95 -5.13 10.86
C HIS A 69 -12.39 -5.13 10.35
N GLU A 70 -13.10 -4.04 10.66
CA GLU A 70 -14.30 -3.65 9.94
C GLU A 70 -13.90 -2.55 8.94
N ALA A 71 -13.70 -2.94 7.68
CA ALA A 71 -13.19 -2.04 6.67
C ALA A 71 -14.28 -1.06 6.21
N ASP A 72 -14.07 0.21 6.50
CA ASP A 72 -14.94 1.31 6.09
C ASP A 72 -14.12 2.46 5.52
N LEU A 73 -13.90 2.39 4.20
CA LEU A 73 -13.01 3.27 3.44
C LEU A 73 -13.55 3.53 2.04
N TRP A 74 -13.33 4.77 1.58
CA TRP A 74 -13.61 5.18 0.21
C TRP A 74 -12.39 5.84 -0.41
N VAL A 75 -12.27 5.69 -1.73
CA VAL A 75 -11.22 6.30 -2.53
C VAL A 75 -11.89 7.11 -3.64
N SER A 76 -11.56 8.41 -3.71
CA SER A 76 -12.09 9.29 -4.75
C SER A 76 -11.13 9.38 -5.94
N ALA A 77 -9.82 9.48 -5.69
CA ALA A 77 -8.80 9.58 -6.73
C ALA A 77 -7.51 8.91 -6.28
N LEU A 78 -6.72 8.46 -7.26
CA LEU A 78 -5.37 7.94 -7.08
C LEU A 78 -4.49 8.53 -8.18
N GLY A 79 -3.27 8.91 -7.81
CA GLY A 79 -2.29 9.48 -8.73
C GLY A 79 -0.88 9.41 -8.15
N THR A 80 0.09 9.72 -8.99
CA THR A 80 1.51 9.86 -8.62
C THR A 80 1.90 11.33 -8.67
N TYR A 81 2.87 11.73 -7.83
CA TYR A 81 3.44 13.07 -7.77
C TYR A 81 4.95 13.04 -8.03
#